data_AF-A0A561XC12-F1
#
_entry.id   AF-A0A561XC12-F1
#
_cell.length_a   1.000
_cell.length_b   1.000
_cell.length_c   1.000
_cell.angle_alpha   90.00
_cell.angle_beta   90.00
_cell.angle_gamma   90.00
#
_symmetry.space_group_name_H-M   'P 1'
#
loop_
_entity.id
_entity.type
_entity.pdbx_description
1 polymer ?
#
loop_
_entity_poly.entity_id
_entity_poly.type
_entity_poly.pdbx_seq_one_letter_code
_entity_poly.pdbx_strand_id
1 'polypeptide(L)'
;MKSGHRVLQDVHDLAAVVEMEACLYLPARVQKQTVWTSVLTVLPLCLMGYIVLIFRWPLLATEWWVIVLCLFGAAAVLRWHVRRSTYSAYWILDIAKRRLESVEKDVAPIQLDASHSIGCHGGPLHHGVLTVEVELRHRTSGPVATLCSVDMPTSLKSNLATQLEILDKCVDRLVHRLEIRRSGARLVS
;
A
#
# COMPACT_ATOMS: atom_id res chain seq x y z
N MET A 1 -3.14 24.69 -7.24
CA MET A 1 -4.19 23.77 -6.74
C MET A 1 -3.50 22.68 -5.94
N LYS A 2 -3.76 22.59 -4.63
CA LYS A 2 -3.25 21.49 -3.79
C LYS A 2 -4.10 20.25 -4.11
N SER A 3 -3.58 19.36 -4.94
CA SER A 3 -4.12 18.01 -5.09
C SER A 3 -4.07 17.37 -3.71
N GLY A 4 -5.24 17.12 -3.12
CA GLY A 4 -5.34 16.43 -1.85
C GLY A 4 -4.86 15.01 -2.04
N HIS A 5 -3.68 14.69 -1.50
CA HIS A 5 -3.13 13.33 -1.49
C HIS A 5 -4.12 12.39 -0.81
N ARG A 6 -4.93 11.67 -1.59
CA ARG A 6 -5.83 10.66 -1.05
C ARG A 6 -5.00 9.41 -0.76
N VAL A 7 -4.89 9.09 0.52
CA VAL A 7 -4.17 7.92 1.00
C VAL A 7 -4.94 6.68 0.56
N LEU A 8 -4.38 5.89 -0.35
CA LEU A 8 -4.96 4.64 -0.86
C LEU A 8 -4.93 3.56 0.25
N GLN A 9 -6.08 3.24 0.86
CA GLN A 9 -6.16 2.29 1.98
C GLN A 9 -6.70 0.92 1.57
N ASP A 10 -7.45 0.84 0.47
CA ASP A 10 -8.05 -0.39 -0.04
C ASP A 10 -8.02 -0.42 -1.58
N VAL A 11 -8.26 -1.61 -2.16
CA VAL A 11 -8.41 -1.83 -3.61
C VAL A 11 -9.57 -1.01 -4.18
N HIS A 12 -10.60 -0.76 -3.37
CA HIS A 12 -11.70 0.13 -3.73
C HIS A 12 -11.27 1.60 -3.86
N ASP A 13 -10.35 2.07 -3.02
CA ASP A 13 -9.81 3.43 -3.15
C ASP A 13 -8.95 3.54 -4.41
N LEU A 14 -8.18 2.48 -4.71
CA LEU A 14 -7.40 2.41 -5.95
C LEU A 14 -8.33 2.48 -7.17
N ALA A 15 -9.44 1.72 -7.16
CA ALA A 15 -10.44 1.76 -8.23
C ALA A 15 -11.01 3.18 -8.45
N ALA A 16 -11.33 3.88 -7.36
CA ALA A 16 -11.90 5.22 -7.43
C ALA A 16 -10.88 6.27 -7.93
N VAL A 17 -9.63 6.20 -7.46
CA VAL A 17 -8.57 7.12 -7.88
C VAL A 17 -8.19 6.89 -9.35
N VAL A 18 -8.17 5.63 -9.80
CA VAL A 18 -7.94 5.27 -11.21
C VAL A 18 -9.03 5.83 -12.13
N GLU A 19 -10.27 5.98 -11.66
CA GLU A 19 -11.34 6.60 -12.44
C GLU A 19 -11.26 8.13 -12.47
N MET A 20 -10.97 8.76 -11.32
CA MET A 20 -11.16 10.20 -11.15
C MET A 20 -9.91 11.05 -11.41
N GLU A 21 -8.70 10.53 -11.19
CA GLU A 21 -7.49 11.36 -11.22
C GLU A 21 -6.73 11.25 -12.55
N ALA A 22 -6.10 12.36 -12.96
CA ALA A 22 -5.23 12.41 -14.14
C ALA A 22 -3.78 11.98 -13.84
N CYS A 23 -3.37 12.07 -12.57
CA CYS A 23 -2.06 11.65 -12.08
C CYS A 23 -2.28 10.75 -10.86
N LEU A 24 -1.80 9.52 -10.94
CA LEU A 24 -1.92 8.52 -9.88
C LEU A 24 -0.63 8.46 -9.08
N TYR A 25 -0.75 8.60 -7.76
CA TYR A 25 0.34 8.36 -6.83
C TYR A 25 0.23 6.93 -6.30
N LEU A 26 1.14 6.07 -6.75
CA LEU A 26 1.11 4.64 -6.44
C LEU A 26 2.06 4.36 -5.25
N PRO A 27 1.53 3.92 -4.09
CA PRO A 27 2.36 3.47 -2.99
C PRO A 27 2.99 2.12 -3.34
N ALA A 28 4.18 1.85 -2.79
CA ALA A 28 4.82 0.55 -2.95
C ALA A 28 3.92 -0.60 -2.46
N ARG A 29 3.09 -0.36 -1.43
CA ARG A 29 2.20 -1.36 -0.87
C ARG A 29 0.82 -0.81 -0.53
N VAL A 30 -0.23 -1.44 -1.06
CA VAL A 30 -1.64 -1.21 -0.73
C VAL A 30 -2.07 -2.32 0.22
N GLN A 31 -2.11 -2.04 1.52
CA GLN A 31 -2.52 -2.99 2.54
C GLN A 31 -3.71 -2.45 3.33
N LYS A 32 -4.75 -3.28 3.49
CA LYS A 32 -5.89 -3.00 4.36
C LYS A 32 -5.43 -3.06 5.82
N GLN A 33 -4.96 -1.94 6.35
CA GLN A 33 -4.64 -1.83 7.78
C GLN A 33 -5.93 -1.69 8.60
N THR A 34 -6.32 -2.77 9.27
CA THR A 34 -7.33 -2.72 10.31
C THR A 34 -6.73 -2.09 11.56
N VAL A 35 -7.41 -1.10 12.14
CA VAL A 35 -6.97 -0.36 13.35
C VAL A 35 -6.62 -1.31 14.51
N TRP A 36 -7.26 -2.47 14.56
CA TRP A 36 -7.07 -3.53 15.54
C TRP A 36 -5.66 -4.13 15.58
N THR A 37 -4.96 -4.23 14.45
CA THR A 37 -3.59 -4.77 14.41
C THR A 37 -2.59 -3.85 15.12
N SER A 38 -2.79 -2.53 15.05
CA SER A 38 -2.02 -1.57 15.83
C SER A 38 -2.33 -1.66 17.32
N VAL A 39 -3.58 -1.92 17.70
CA VAL A 39 -3.97 -2.06 19.12
C VAL A 39 -3.35 -3.31 19.75
N LEU A 40 -3.39 -4.45 19.03
CA LEU A 40 -2.85 -5.72 19.53
C LEU A 40 -1.33 -5.73 19.71
N THR A 41 -0.59 -4.90 18.97
CA THR A 41 0.88 -4.80 19.09
C THR A 41 1.29 -3.81 20.16
N VAL A 42 0.56 -2.71 20.32
CA VAL A 42 0.88 -1.65 21.29
C VAL A 42 0.52 -2.07 22.73
N LEU A 43 -0.61 -2.77 22.93
CA LEU A 43 -1.09 -3.15 24.26
C LEU A 43 -0.09 -4.02 25.08
N PRO A 44 0.47 -5.13 24.55
CA PRO A 44 1.40 -5.97 25.31
C PRO A 44 2.74 -5.26 25.57
N LEU A 45 3.20 -4.41 24.65
CA LEU A 45 4.40 -3.60 24.84
C LEU A 45 4.21 -2.59 25.98
N CYS A 46 3.03 -1.97 26.05
CA CYS A 46 2.66 -1.06 27.13
C CYS A 46 2.57 -1.78 28.48
N LEU A 47 1.97 -2.97 28.51
CA LEU A 47 1.86 -3.80 29.71
C LEU A 47 3.26 -4.20 30.23
N MET A 48 4.15 -4.63 29.34
CA MET A 48 5.51 -5.01 29.69
C MET A 48 6.33 -3.81 30.19
N GLY A 49 6.21 -2.64 29.54
CA GLY A 49 6.82 -1.41 30.00
C GLY A 49 6.35 -0.99 31.40
N TYR A 50 5.06 -1.12 31.68
CA TYR A 50 4.47 -0.84 32.99
C TYR A 50 4.99 -1.79 34.09
N ILE A 51 5.08 -3.09 33.80
CA ILE A 51 5.61 -4.09 34.74
C ILE A 51 7.07 -3.79 35.10
N VAL A 52 7.92 -3.49 34.11
CA VAL A 52 9.33 -3.13 34.34
C VAL A 52 9.45 -1.85 35.16
N LEU A 53 8.58 -0.87 34.94
CA LEU A 53 8.61 0.41 35.65
C LEU A 53 8.22 0.26 37.13
N ILE A 54 7.17 -0.52 37.43
CA ILE A 54 6.72 -0.82 38.81
C ILE A 54 7.85 -1.44 39.62
N PHE A 55 8.54 -2.43 39.05
CA PHE A 55 9.59 -3.16 39.77
C PHE A 55 10.83 -2.32 40.04
N ARG A 56 11.05 -1.28 39.24
CA ARG A 56 12.34 -0.60 39.18
C ARG A 56 12.27 0.81 39.79
N TRP A 57 11.14 1.51 39.65
CA TRP A 57 10.97 2.93 40.04
C TRP A 57 9.52 3.21 40.54
N PRO A 58 9.13 2.71 41.73
CA PRO A 58 7.74 2.74 42.20
C PRO A 58 7.17 4.15 42.43
N LEU A 59 8.03 5.13 42.75
CA LEU A 59 7.65 6.54 42.93
C LEU A 59 7.26 7.25 41.63
N LEU A 60 7.74 6.78 40.47
CA LEU A 60 7.32 7.27 39.15
C LEU A 60 6.08 6.53 38.63
N ALA A 61 5.83 5.31 39.13
CA ALA A 61 4.65 4.54 38.78
C ALA A 61 3.34 5.15 39.33
N THR A 62 3.42 5.88 40.46
CA THR A 62 2.28 6.61 41.03
C THR A 62 1.84 7.80 40.16
N GLU A 63 2.75 8.37 39.36
CA GLU A 63 2.46 9.43 38.38
C GLU A 63 2.05 8.82 37.02
N TRP A 64 1.03 7.97 37.04
CA TRP A 64 0.61 7.13 35.92
C TRP A 64 0.24 7.90 34.65
N TRP A 65 -0.18 9.16 34.77
CA TRP A 65 -0.50 10.05 33.65
C TRP A 65 0.71 10.37 32.77
N VAL A 66 1.91 10.51 33.35
CA VAL A 66 3.14 10.77 32.58
C VAL A 66 3.46 9.57 31.69
N ILE A 67 3.23 8.36 32.22
CA ILE A 67 3.43 7.10 31.49
C ILE A 67 2.42 7.00 30.34
N VAL A 68 1.14 7.28 30.59
CA VAL A 68 0.10 7.27 29.55
C VAL A 68 0.42 8.27 28.45
N LEU A 69 0.88 9.48 28.79
CA LEU A 69 1.21 10.50 27.80
C LEU A 69 2.40 10.10 26.91
N CYS A 70 3.46 9.56 27.52
CA CYS A 70 4.63 9.05 26.82
C CYS A 70 4.30 7.87 25.91
N LEU A 71 3.45 6.93 26.38
CA LEU A 71 3.01 5.79 25.58
C LEU A 71 2.12 6.22 24.41
N PHE A 72 1.21 7.17 24.62
CA PHE A 72 0.36 7.70 23.56
C PHE A 72 1.20 8.46 22.51
N GLY A 73 2.18 9.24 22.95
CA GLY A 73 3.14 9.90 22.07
C GLY A 73 3.99 8.92 21.26
N ALA A 74 4.56 7.89 21.91
CA ALA A 74 5.34 6.86 21.23
C ALA A 74 4.49 6.06 20.23
N ALA A 75 3.27 5.66 20.62
CA ALA A 75 2.34 4.97 19.73
C ALA A 75 1.93 5.86 18.54
N ALA A 76 1.71 7.16 18.76
CA ALA A 76 1.42 8.11 17.69
C ALA A 76 2.61 8.29 16.73
N VAL A 77 3.84 8.36 17.24
CA VAL A 77 5.06 8.46 16.43
C VAL A 77 5.32 7.17 15.66
N LEU A 78 5.19 6.00 16.30
CA LEU A 78 5.31 4.70 15.62
C LEU A 78 4.23 4.56 14.54
N ARG A 79 2.98 4.90 14.86
CA ARG A 79 1.89 4.89 13.88
C ARG A 79 2.18 5.85 12.74
N TRP A 80 2.68 7.05 13.02
CA TRP A 80 3.08 8.01 12.00
C TRP A 80 4.23 7.50 11.14
N HIS A 81 5.23 6.87 11.73
CA HIS A 81 6.40 6.36 11.04
C HIS A 81 6.04 5.17 10.14
N VAL A 82 5.28 4.20 10.65
CA VAL A 82 4.72 3.09 9.87
C VAL A 82 3.83 3.62 8.75
N ARG A 83 2.95 4.57 9.06
CA ARG A 83 2.12 5.24 8.06
C ARG A 83 2.99 5.88 6.97
N ARG A 84 4.02 6.62 7.34
CA ARG A 84 4.90 7.30 6.39
C ARG A 84 5.66 6.33 5.49
N SER A 85 6.14 5.20 6.01
CA SER A 85 6.82 4.17 5.22
C SER A 85 5.87 3.37 4.32
N THR A 86 4.62 3.16 4.76
CA THR A 86 3.63 2.39 3.98
C THR A 86 2.96 3.26 2.90
N TYR A 87 2.83 4.56 3.13
CA TYR A 87 2.16 5.50 2.22
C TYR A 87 3.12 6.43 1.46
N SER A 88 4.42 6.19 1.51
CA SER A 88 5.33 6.87 0.58
C SER A 88 5.03 6.37 -0.84
N ALA A 89 4.44 7.24 -1.66
CA ALA A 89 4.29 7.00 -3.08
C ALA A 89 5.66 6.71 -3.67
N TYR A 90 5.80 5.58 -4.35
CA TYR A 90 7.04 5.18 -5.02
C TYR A 90 7.05 5.66 -6.46
N TRP A 91 5.86 5.62 -7.09
CA TRP A 91 5.68 6.01 -8.47
C TRP A 91 4.55 7.02 -8.64
N ILE A 92 4.74 7.94 -9.57
CA ILE A 92 3.74 8.88 -10.06
C ILE A 92 3.44 8.49 -11.51
N LEU A 93 2.22 8.04 -11.77
CA LEU A 93 1.75 7.70 -13.10
C LEU A 93 0.91 8.87 -13.64
N ASP A 94 1.48 9.65 -14.53
CA ASP A 94 0.79 10.70 -15.27
C ASP A 94 0.09 10.07 -16.49
N ILE A 95 -1.24 9.94 -16.42
CA ILE A 95 -2.03 9.33 -17.50
C ILE A 95 -2.06 10.25 -18.72
N ALA A 96 -2.17 11.56 -18.51
CA ALA A 96 -2.30 12.53 -19.60
C ALA A 96 -1.01 12.56 -20.45
N LYS A 97 0.15 12.46 -19.80
CA LYS A 97 1.46 12.40 -20.48
C LYS A 97 1.94 10.99 -20.77
N ARG A 98 1.20 9.96 -20.37
CA ARG A 98 1.59 8.52 -20.45
C ARG A 98 3.00 8.31 -19.93
N ARG A 99 3.27 8.78 -18.73
CA ARG A 99 4.62 8.81 -18.17
C ARG A 99 4.61 8.31 -16.73
N LEU A 100 5.58 7.46 -16.43
CA LEU A 100 5.82 6.96 -15.09
C LEU A 100 7.05 7.66 -14.54
N GLU A 101 6.87 8.42 -13.46
CA GLU A 101 7.95 9.12 -12.77
C GLU A 101 8.18 8.47 -11.42
N SER A 102 9.44 8.23 -11.05
CA SER A 102 9.75 7.84 -9.68
C SER A 102 9.67 9.06 -8.77
N VAL A 103 9.25 8.85 -7.52
CA VAL A 103 9.38 9.87 -6.48
C VAL A 103 10.85 10.01 -6.04
N GLU A 104 11.67 8.98 -6.24
CA GLU A 104 13.11 9.06 -6.03
C GLU A 104 13.78 9.87 -7.15
N LYS A 105 14.60 10.87 -6.77
CA LYS A 105 15.17 11.86 -7.70
C LYS A 105 16.15 11.28 -8.73
N ASP A 106 16.66 10.07 -8.51
CA ASP A 106 17.73 9.49 -9.34
C ASP A 106 17.23 8.49 -10.39
N VAL A 107 15.91 8.27 -10.48
CA VAL A 107 15.33 7.39 -11.49
C VAL A 107 14.72 8.20 -12.62
N ALA A 108 15.23 7.96 -13.83
CA ALA A 108 14.72 8.64 -15.02
C ALA A 108 13.24 8.31 -15.27
N PRO A 109 12.45 9.29 -15.72
CA PRO A 109 11.06 9.05 -16.07
C PRO A 109 10.93 8.09 -17.25
N ILE A 110 9.99 7.15 -17.16
CA ILE A 110 9.71 6.16 -18.20
C ILE A 110 8.52 6.65 -19.01
N GLN A 111 8.73 6.84 -20.31
CA GLN A 111 7.66 7.14 -21.25
C GLN A 111 6.95 5.83 -21.64
N LEU A 112 5.63 5.80 -21.45
CA LEU A 112 4.80 4.64 -21.77
C LEU A 112 4.32 4.74 -23.22
N ASP A 113 4.46 3.63 -23.94
CA ASP A 113 4.05 3.48 -25.33
C ASP A 113 3.53 2.05 -25.60
N ALA A 114 3.33 1.70 -26.88
CA ALA A 114 2.83 0.39 -27.27
C ALA A 114 3.80 -0.79 -27.02
N SER A 115 5.07 -0.53 -26.67
CA SER A 115 6.00 -1.58 -26.25
C SER A 115 5.84 -1.94 -24.78
N HIS A 116 5.10 -1.13 -24.03
CA HIS A 116 4.82 -1.34 -22.62
C HIS A 116 3.48 -2.03 -22.40
N SER A 117 3.39 -2.70 -21.27
CA SER A 117 2.20 -3.42 -20.86
C SER A 117 2.11 -3.49 -19.34
N ILE A 118 0.90 -3.55 -18.80
CA ILE A 118 0.67 -3.73 -17.36
C ILE A 118 0.19 -5.14 -17.13
N GLY A 119 0.83 -5.85 -16.19
CA GLY A 119 0.40 -7.15 -15.74
C GLY A 119 0.20 -7.23 -14.23
N CYS A 120 -0.50 -8.28 -13.80
CA CYS A 120 -0.64 -8.63 -12.40
C CYS A 120 -0.14 -10.05 -12.20
N HIS A 121 0.55 -10.30 -11.09
CA HIS A 121 0.90 -11.66 -10.70
C HIS A 121 0.61 -11.90 -9.23
N GLY A 122 0.12 -13.10 -8.92
CA GLY A 122 0.00 -13.57 -7.55
C GLY A 122 1.39 -13.91 -7.00
N GLY A 123 1.76 -13.26 -5.90
CA GLY A 123 2.91 -13.61 -5.09
C GLY A 123 2.60 -14.73 -4.09
N PRO A 124 3.58 -15.12 -3.27
CA PRO A 124 3.43 -16.19 -2.29
C PRO A 124 2.36 -15.84 -1.24
N LEU A 125 1.61 -16.85 -0.81
CA LEU A 125 0.68 -16.74 0.30
C LEU A 125 1.46 -16.75 1.62
N HIS A 126 1.47 -15.63 2.35
CA HIS A 126 2.12 -15.53 3.65
C HIS A 126 1.10 -15.21 4.74
N HIS A 127 1.04 -16.05 5.78
CA HIS A 127 0.17 -15.86 6.94
C HIS A 127 -1.31 -15.58 6.59
N GLY A 128 -1.84 -16.25 5.56
CA GLY A 128 -3.23 -16.04 5.13
C GLY A 128 -3.47 -14.70 4.41
N VAL A 129 -2.41 -14.10 3.87
CA VAL A 129 -2.46 -12.91 3.01
C VAL A 129 -1.84 -13.27 1.66
N LEU A 130 -2.61 -13.05 0.59
CA LEU A 130 -2.15 -13.15 -0.77
C LEU A 130 -1.63 -11.77 -1.19
N THR A 131 -0.35 -11.69 -1.55
CA THR A 131 0.21 -10.45 -2.12
C THR A 131 0.09 -10.52 -3.63
N VAL A 132 -0.52 -9.53 -4.26
CA VAL A 132 -0.62 -9.43 -5.72
C VAL A 132 0.16 -8.21 -6.18
N GLU A 133 1.12 -8.40 -7.06
CA GLU A 133 1.94 -7.29 -7.56
C GLU A 133 1.47 -6.86 -8.94
N VAL A 134 1.37 -5.54 -9.12
CA VAL A 134 1.06 -4.91 -10.39
C VAL A 134 2.37 -4.41 -10.97
N GLU A 135 2.75 -4.92 -12.13
CA GLU A 135 4.02 -4.62 -12.78
C GLU A 135 3.81 -3.91 -14.11
N LEU A 136 4.66 -2.93 -14.38
CA LEU A 136 4.93 -2.44 -15.72
C LEU A 136 5.98 -3.34 -16.38
N ARG A 137 5.66 -3.86 -17.56
CA ARG A 137 6.50 -4.77 -18.33
C ARG A 137 6.75 -4.21 -19.73
N HIS A 138 8.00 -4.24 -20.16
CA HIS A 138 8.39 -3.99 -21.53
C HIS A 138 8.35 -5.29 -22.34
N ARG A 139 7.90 -5.20 -23.60
CA ARG A 139 7.65 -6.36 -24.46
C ARG A 139 8.87 -7.26 -24.65
N THR A 140 10.07 -6.68 -24.73
CA THR A 140 11.31 -7.44 -24.96
C THR A 140 12.15 -7.65 -23.70
N SER A 141 12.05 -6.73 -22.73
CA SER A 141 12.93 -6.71 -21.55
C SER A 141 12.28 -7.36 -20.33
N GLY A 142 10.98 -7.65 -20.37
CA GLY A 142 10.25 -8.21 -19.24
C GLY A 142 9.84 -7.13 -18.22
N PRO A 143 9.78 -7.45 -16.91
CA PRO A 143 9.38 -6.48 -15.88
C PRO A 143 10.37 -5.32 -15.77
N VAL A 144 9.84 -4.09 -15.86
CA VAL A 144 10.62 -2.84 -15.79
C VAL A 144 10.47 -2.18 -14.43
N ALA A 145 9.25 -2.17 -13.89
CA ALA A 145 8.96 -1.56 -12.60
C ALA A 145 7.75 -2.22 -11.93
N THR A 146 7.85 -2.47 -10.63
CA THR A 146 6.69 -2.83 -9.80
C THR A 146 5.96 -1.56 -9.41
N LEU A 147 4.72 -1.40 -9.88
CA LEU A 147 3.90 -0.20 -9.69
C LEU A 147 3.33 -0.16 -8.27
N CYS A 148 2.77 -1.27 -7.80
CA CYS A 148 2.29 -1.44 -6.45
C CYS A 148 2.11 -2.93 -6.10
N SER A 149 2.24 -3.27 -4.82
CA SER A 149 1.89 -4.59 -4.29
C SER A 149 0.63 -4.48 -3.43
N VAL A 150 -0.38 -5.31 -3.69
CA VAL A 150 -1.68 -5.31 -3.04
C VAL A 150 -1.79 -6.51 -2.11
N ASP A 151 -1.91 -6.26 -0.81
CA ASP A 151 -2.06 -7.31 0.21
C ASP A 151 -3.55 -7.63 0.42
N MET A 152 -3.98 -8.83 0.03
CA MET A 152 -5.37 -9.29 0.16
C MET A 152 -5.50 -10.38 1.23
N PRO A 153 -6.30 -10.15 2.30
CA PRO A 153 -6.52 -11.17 3.33
C PRO A 153 -7.36 -12.33 2.76
N THR A 154 -6.89 -13.56 2.90
CA THR A 154 -7.55 -14.77 2.38
C THR A 154 -8.53 -15.40 3.36
N SER A 155 -8.82 -14.73 4.49
CA SER A 155 -9.67 -15.27 5.56
C SER A 155 -11.11 -15.54 5.12
N LEU A 156 -11.58 -14.87 4.06
CA LEU A 156 -12.89 -15.08 3.45
C LEU A 156 -12.72 -15.24 1.94
N LYS A 157 -12.83 -16.48 1.44
CA LYS A 157 -12.66 -16.80 0.01
C LYS A 157 -13.59 -16.00 -0.92
N SER A 158 -14.83 -15.74 -0.50
CA SER A 158 -15.77 -14.93 -1.26
C SER A 158 -15.31 -13.47 -1.42
N ASN A 159 -14.72 -12.90 -0.36
CA ASN A 159 -14.21 -11.54 -0.38
C ASN A 159 -12.92 -11.44 -1.21
N LEU A 160 -12.07 -12.47 -1.17
CA LEU A 160 -10.86 -12.55 -1.97
C LEU A 160 -11.17 -12.54 -3.48
N ALA A 161 -12.14 -13.35 -3.94
CA ALA A 161 -12.53 -13.38 -5.34
C ALA A 161 -13.05 -12.02 -5.83
N THR A 162 -13.89 -11.35 -5.01
CA THR A 162 -14.37 -9.99 -5.32
C THR A 162 -13.22 -8.98 -5.36
N GLN A 163 -12.26 -9.03 -4.43
CA GLN A 163 -11.10 -8.14 -4.44
C GLN A 163 -10.20 -8.33 -5.66
N LEU A 164 -9.98 -9.59 -6.07
CA LEU A 164 -9.23 -9.90 -7.29
C LEU A 164 -9.96 -9.42 -8.55
N GLU A 165 -11.28 -9.57 -8.62
CA GLU A 165 -12.08 -9.08 -9.74
C GLU A 165 -12.04 -7.54 -9.85
N ILE A 166 -12.11 -6.85 -8.71
CA ILE A 166 -11.97 -5.39 -8.67
C ILE A 166 -10.58 -4.98 -9.14
N LEU A 167 -9.53 -5.67 -8.69
CA LEU A 167 -8.16 -5.39 -9.13
C LEU A 167 -8.00 -5.60 -10.64
N ASP A 168 -8.54 -6.68 -11.19
CA ASP A 168 -8.55 -6.95 -12.63
C ASP A 168 -9.24 -5.83 -13.41
N LYS A 169 -10.41 -5.36 -12.92
CA LYS A 169 -11.13 -4.22 -13.52
C LYS A 169 -10.34 -2.91 -13.44
N CYS A 170 -9.62 -2.67 -12.34
CA CYS A 170 -8.77 -1.49 -12.20
C CYS A 170 -7.63 -1.50 -13.22
N VAL A 171 -7.00 -2.66 -13.40
CA VAL A 171 -5.90 -2.84 -14.35
C VAL A 171 -6.40 -2.70 -15.79
N ASP A 172 -7.54 -3.31 -16.12
CA ASP A 172 -8.17 -3.14 -17.44
C ASP A 172 -8.46 -1.66 -17.74
N ARG A 173 -8.94 -0.90 -16.75
CA ARG A 173 -9.17 0.55 -16.88
C ARG A 173 -7.87 1.35 -17.02
N LEU A 174 -6.84 1.04 -16.24
CA LEU A 174 -5.54 1.68 -16.36
C LEU A 174 -4.95 1.47 -17.75
N VAL A 175 -4.95 0.23 -18.22
CA VAL A 175 -4.49 -0.15 -19.56
C VAL A 175 -5.27 0.59 -20.64
N HIS A 176 -6.60 0.70 -20.49
CA HIS A 176 -7.44 1.43 -21.42
C HIS A 176 -7.13 2.94 -21.43
N ARG A 177 -7.00 3.57 -20.25
CA ARG A 177 -6.69 5.01 -20.13
C ARG A 177 -5.29 5.36 -20.62
N LEU A 178 -4.33 4.44 -20.47
CA LEU A 178 -2.97 4.61 -20.95
C LEU A 178 -2.78 4.19 -22.42
N GLU A 179 -3.80 3.57 -23.03
CA GLU A 179 -3.77 2.98 -24.37
C GLU A 179 -2.60 2.01 -24.60
N ILE A 180 -2.23 1.27 -23.55
CA ILE A 180 -1.20 0.23 -23.63
C ILE A 180 -1.84 -1.15 -23.62
N ARG A 181 -1.02 -2.21 -23.63
CA ARG A 181 -1.52 -3.58 -23.59
C ARG A 181 -1.61 -4.10 -22.16
N ARG A 182 -2.54 -5.01 -21.93
CA ARG A 182 -2.51 -5.84 -20.73
C ARG A 182 -1.56 -7.02 -20.94
N SER A 183 -0.77 -7.33 -19.94
CA SER A 183 0.13 -8.49 -19.89
C SER A 183 -0.33 -9.46 -18.81
N GLY A 184 -0.14 -10.76 -19.04
CA GLY A 184 -0.52 -11.82 -18.10
C GLY A 184 -2.01 -12.19 -18.14
N ALA A 185 -2.32 -13.29 -17.44
CA ALA A 185 -3.68 -13.81 -17.32
C ALA A 185 -4.53 -12.96 -16.38
N ARG A 186 -5.86 -13.17 -16.42
CA ARG A 186 -6.77 -12.65 -15.41
C ARG A 186 -6.52 -13.36 -14.08
N LEU A 187 -6.55 -12.61 -12.99
CA LEU A 187 -6.40 -13.18 -11.65
C LEU A 187 -7.64 -13.99 -11.28
N VAL A 188 -8.79 -13.62 -11.85
CA VAL A 188 -10.02 -14.40 -11.82
C VAL A 188 -10.29 -14.93 -13.23
N SER A 189 -10.17 -16.25 -13.41
CA SER A 189 -10.52 -16.97 -14.64
C SER A 189 -11.92 -17.56 -14.56
#